data_AF-A0A5B7C5I4-F1
#
_entry.id   AF-A0A5B7C5I4-F1
#
_cell.length_a   1.000
_cell.length_b   1.000
_cell.length_c   1.000
_cell.angle_alpha   90.00
_cell.angle_beta   90.00
_cell.angle_gamma   90.00
#
_symmetry.space_group_name_H-M   'P 1'
#
loop_
_entity.id
_entity.type
_entity.pdbx_description
1 polymer ?
#
loop_
_entity_poly.entity_id
_entity_poly.type
_entity_poly.pdbx_seq_one_letter_code
_entity_poly.pdbx_strand_id
1 'polypeptide(L)'
;LQFTPTQLTKLQENDKNHRILYKSYFKHISSLCKDGQVQEAVDLITEMESENLPIGPEIYGELLQGCVYERDLFTGQQIHAKIIKNGEFFARNEYIETKLVIFYAKCDLSE
;
A
#
# COMPACT_ATOMS: atom_id res chain seq x y z
N LEU A 1 23.40 23.72 -11.92
CA LEU A 1 23.22 24.33 -10.59
C LEU A 1 23.96 23.43 -9.59
N GLN A 2 24.97 23.94 -8.88
CA GLN A 2 25.63 23.19 -7.81
C GLN A 2 24.98 23.54 -6.47
N PHE A 3 24.51 22.53 -5.73
CA PHE A 3 23.88 22.71 -4.41
C PHE A 3 24.92 22.99 -3.34
N THR A 4 24.56 23.83 -2.36
CA THR A 4 25.43 24.12 -1.20
C THR A 4 25.44 22.93 -0.21
N PRO A 5 26.51 22.75 0.60
CA PRO A 5 26.57 21.67 1.59
C PRO A 5 25.38 21.62 2.55
N THR A 6 24.83 22.77 2.94
CA THR A 6 23.64 22.88 3.80
C THR A 6 22.34 22.47 3.09
N GLN A 7 22.25 22.64 1.76
CA GLN A 7 21.11 22.13 0.99
C GLN A 7 21.19 20.61 0.83
N LEU A 8 22.40 20.07 0.66
CA LEU A 8 22.61 18.63 0.57
C LEU A 8 22.26 17.90 1.87
N THR A 9 22.64 18.43 3.03
CA THR A 9 22.29 17.83 4.33
C THR A 9 20.79 17.84 4.60
N LYS A 10 20.09 18.93 4.26
CA LYS A 10 18.62 19.02 4.40
C LYS A 10 17.88 18.02 3.52
N LEU A 11 18.35 17.80 2.29
CA LEU A 11 17.79 16.78 1.39
C LEU A 11 17.99 15.38 1.97
N GLN A 12 19.19 15.07 2.46
CA GLN A 12 19.50 13.78 3.08
C GLN A 12 18.71 13.51 4.38
N GLU A 13 18.47 14.53 5.20
CA GLU A 13 17.61 14.44 6.38
C GLU A 13 16.14 14.21 5.99
N ASN A 14 15.67 14.90 4.95
CA ASN A 14 14.32 14.71 4.43
C ASN A 14 14.10 13.29 3.88
N ASP A 15 15.07 12.75 3.13
CA ASP A 15 15.02 11.37 2.63
C ASP A 15 14.99 10.33 3.76
N LYS A 16 15.77 10.55 4.82
CA LYS A 16 15.76 9.69 6.02
C LYS A 16 14.41 9.74 6.73
N ASN A 17 13.83 10.92 6.89
CA ASN A 17 12.54 11.11 7.54
C ASN A 17 11.41 10.43 6.75
N HIS A 18 11.35 10.62 5.43
CA HIS A 18 10.39 9.91 4.58
C HIS A 18 10.53 8.39 4.69
N ARG A 19 11.77 7.87 4.74
CA ARG A 19 12.00 6.43 4.89
C ARG A 19 11.52 5.90 6.24
N ILE A 20 11.71 6.64 7.32
CA ILE A 20 11.23 6.26 8.65
C ILE A 20 9.69 6.27 8.68
N LEU A 21 9.09 7.33 8.14
CA LEU A 21 7.65 7.51 8.09
C LEU A 21 6.98 6.41 7.24
N TYR A 22 7.52 6.13 6.05
CA TYR A 22 7.07 5.01 5.21
C TYR A 22 7.07 3.68 5.96
N LYS A 23 8.15 3.36 6.69
CA LYS A 23 8.21 2.13 7.49
C LYS A 23 7.19 2.12 8.62
N SER A 24 6.91 3.27 9.22
CA SER A 24 5.89 3.41 10.26
C SER A 24 4.50 3.11 9.70
N TYR A 25 4.13 3.74 8.58
CA TYR A 25 2.87 3.47 7.90
C TYR A 25 2.74 2.01 7.49
N PHE A 26 3.76 1.45 6.82
CA PHE A 26 3.72 0.05 6.40
C PHE A 26 3.48 -0.90 7.57
N LYS A 27 4.15 -0.67 8.70
CA LYS A 27 3.94 -1.47 9.91
C LYS A 27 2.51 -1.34 10.44
N HIS A 28 1.96 -0.13 10.44
CA HIS A 28 0.60 0.12 10.94
C HIS A 28 -0.45 -0.52 10.03
N ILE A 29 -0.32 -0.32 8.71
CA ILE A 29 -1.16 -0.95 7.68
C ILE A 29 -1.13 -2.48 7.82
N SER A 30 0.05 -3.08 7.95
CA SER A 30 0.19 -4.54 8.12
C SER A 30 -0.49 -5.03 9.41
N SER A 31 -0.45 -4.26 10.50
CA SER A 31 -1.16 -4.62 11.74
C SER A 31 -2.66 -4.59 11.51
N LEU A 32 -3.20 -3.47 11.01
CA LEU A 32 -4.63 -3.31 10.75
C LEU A 32 -5.17 -4.40 9.82
N CYS A 33 -4.41 -4.77 8.78
CA CYS A 33 -4.80 -5.87 7.87
C CYS A 33 -4.85 -7.24 8.58
N LYS A 34 -3.95 -7.50 9.52
CA LYS A 34 -3.96 -8.74 10.32
C LYS A 34 -5.09 -8.76 11.34
N ASP A 35 -5.48 -7.59 11.81
CA ASP A 35 -6.55 -7.40 12.80
C ASP A 35 -7.94 -7.28 12.14
N GLY A 36 -8.04 -7.46 10.81
CA GLY A 36 -9.29 -7.39 10.04
C GLY A 36 -9.80 -5.97 9.76
N GLN A 37 -9.07 -4.95 10.19
CA GLN A 37 -9.41 -3.53 10.04
C GLN A 37 -8.95 -2.96 8.69
N VAL A 38 -9.30 -3.64 7.59
CA VAL A 38 -8.79 -3.29 6.25
C VAL A 38 -9.20 -1.89 5.80
N GLN A 39 -10.39 -1.43 6.16
CA GLN A 39 -10.84 -0.08 5.78
C GLN A 39 -9.98 1.01 6.43
N GLU A 40 -9.61 0.86 7.70
CA GLU A 40 -8.70 1.78 8.38
C GLU A 40 -7.30 1.74 7.73
N ALA A 41 -6.86 0.56 7.31
CA ALA A 41 -5.62 0.42 6.56
C ALA A 41 -5.66 1.16 5.20
N VAL A 42 -6.81 1.16 4.52
CA VAL A 42 -7.04 1.93 3.27
C VAL A 42 -7.01 3.44 3.54
N ASP A 43 -7.55 3.90 4.66
CA ASP A 43 -7.53 5.32 5.04
C ASP A 43 -6.10 5.82 5.25
N LEU A 44 -5.21 5.00 5.83
CA LEU A 44 -3.78 5.31 5.95
C LEU A 44 -3.08 5.47 4.59
N ILE A 45 -3.49 4.74 3.54
CA ILE A 45 -2.97 4.95 2.17
C ILE A 45 -3.27 6.37 1.71
N THR A 46 -4.49 6.83 1.99
CA THR A 46 -4.96 8.17 1.59
C THR A 46 -4.17 9.25 2.33
N GLU A 47 -3.85 9.02 3.60
CA GLU A 47 -2.96 9.89 4.38
C GLU A 47 -1.55 9.92 3.80
N MET A 48 -0.95 8.77 3.49
CA MET A 48 0.36 8.68 2.84
C MET A 48 0.40 9.45 1.51
N GLU A 49 -0.64 9.32 0.68
CA GLU A 49 -0.77 10.06 -0.57
C GLU A 49 -0.81 11.58 -0.33
N SER A 50 -1.52 12.03 0.71
CA SER A 50 -1.59 13.46 1.08
C SER A 50 -0.24 14.02 1.57
N GLU A 51 0.59 13.16 2.16
CA GLU A 51 1.96 13.48 2.59
C GLU A 51 3.00 13.34 1.48
N ASN A 52 2.57 13.04 0.23
CA ASN A 52 3.45 12.76 -0.92
C ASN A 52 4.39 11.58 -0.70
N LEU A 53 4.02 10.62 0.16
CA LEU A 53 4.75 9.37 0.31
C LEU A 53 4.37 8.41 -0.82
N PRO A 54 5.36 7.73 -1.44
CA PRO A 54 5.06 6.72 -2.44
C PRO A 54 4.34 5.53 -1.81
N ILE A 55 3.40 4.92 -2.54
CA ILE A 55 2.78 3.65 -2.15
C ILE A 55 3.51 2.51 -2.84
N GLY A 56 4.11 1.59 -2.09
CA GLY A 56 4.80 0.43 -2.64
C GLY A 56 3.88 -0.75 -2.97
N PRO A 57 4.27 -1.67 -3.88
CA PRO A 57 3.52 -2.89 -4.15
C PRO A 57 3.24 -3.74 -2.90
N GLU A 58 4.16 -3.73 -1.94
CA GLU A 58 4.04 -4.44 -0.67
C GLU A 58 2.82 -4.00 0.15
N ILE A 59 2.45 -2.71 0.08
CA ILE A 59 1.30 -2.16 0.79
C ILE A 59 0.00 -2.74 0.20
N TYR A 60 -0.14 -2.75 -1.13
CA TYR A 60 -1.28 -3.39 -1.79
C TYR A 60 -1.37 -4.89 -1.47
N GLY A 61 -0.22 -5.56 -1.37
CA GLY A 61 -0.16 -6.97 -0.98
C GLY A 61 -0.66 -7.25 0.44
N GLU A 62 -0.41 -6.35 1.40
CA GLU A 62 -0.96 -6.44 2.76
C GLU A 62 -2.47 -6.19 2.77
N LEU A 63 -2.95 -5.16 2.06
CA LEU A 63 -4.38 -4.86 1.96
C LEU A 63 -5.19 -6.01 1.36
N LEU A 64 -4.73 -6.55 0.23
CA LEU A 64 -5.36 -7.73 -0.40
C LEU A 64 -5.32 -8.95 0.52
N GLN A 65 -4.25 -9.10 1.30
CA GLN A 65 -4.13 -10.19 2.27
C GLN A 65 -5.12 -10.03 3.43
N GLY A 66 -5.33 -8.82 3.92
CA GLY A 66 -6.37 -8.51 4.91
C GLY A 66 -7.77 -8.83 4.37
N CYS A 67 -8.08 -8.45 3.12
CA CYS A 67 -9.35 -8.80 2.49
C CYS A 67 -9.57 -10.32 2.41
N VAL A 68 -8.49 -11.09 2.18
CA VAL A 68 -8.55 -12.56 2.17
C VAL A 68 -8.86 -13.13 3.55
N TYR A 69 -8.33 -12.55 4.62
CA TYR A 69 -8.61 -13.00 5.99
C TYR A 69 -10.08 -12.79 6.35
N GLU A 70 -10.63 -11.64 6.01
CA GLU A 70 -12.02 -11.26 6.31
C GLU A 70 -13.04 -11.72 5.27
N ARG A 71 -12.61 -12.37 4.18
CA ARG A 71 -13.44 -12.67 3.00
C ARG A 71 -14.17 -11.42 2.44
N ASP A 72 -13.55 -10.26 2.57
CA ASP A 72 -14.11 -8.98 2.14
C ASP A 72 -13.88 -8.76 0.64
N LEU A 73 -14.79 -9.30 -0.17
CA LEU A 73 -14.75 -9.17 -1.63
C LEU A 73 -14.92 -7.70 -2.07
N PHE A 74 -15.78 -6.94 -1.40
CA PHE A 74 -16.10 -5.58 -1.82
C PHE A 74 -14.90 -4.65 -1.67
N THR A 75 -14.24 -4.65 -0.51
CA THR A 75 -13.05 -3.83 -0.27
C THR A 75 -11.90 -4.24 -1.17
N GLY A 76 -11.69 -5.55 -1.37
CA GLY A 76 -10.63 -6.02 -2.27
C GLY A 76 -10.85 -5.65 -3.74
N GLN A 77 -12.10 -5.60 -4.21
CA GLN A 77 -12.43 -5.08 -5.55
C GLN A 77 -12.12 -3.58 -5.67
N GLN A 78 -12.39 -2.78 -4.63
CA GLN A 78 -12.01 -1.36 -4.62
C GLN A 78 -10.49 -1.18 -4.66
N ILE A 79 -9.75 -1.99 -3.90
CA ILE A 79 -8.28 -1.99 -3.93
C ILE A 79 -7.76 -2.35 -5.33
N HIS A 80 -8.32 -3.37 -5.97
CA HIS A 80 -7.96 -3.74 -7.35
C HIS A 80 -8.23 -2.59 -8.34
N ALA A 81 -9.37 -1.91 -8.23
CA ALA A 81 -9.65 -0.74 -9.05
C ALA A 81 -8.62 0.39 -8.83
N LYS A 82 -8.19 0.63 -7.57
CA LYS A 82 -7.16 1.62 -7.25
C LYS A 82 -5.78 1.24 -7.82
N ILE A 83 -5.40 -0.04 -7.78
CA ILE A 83 -4.19 -0.57 -8.43
C ILE A 83 -4.18 -0.24 -9.92
N ILE A 84 -5.28 -0.50 -10.63
CA ILE A 84 -5.41 -0.19 -12.07
C ILE A 84 -5.30 1.32 -12.31
N LYS A 85 -5.98 2.13 -11.48
CA LYS A 85 -5.98 3.60 -11.61
C LYS A 85 -4.58 4.21 -11.41
N ASN A 86 -3.74 3.59 -10.59
CA ASN A 86 -2.37 4.03 -10.32
C ASN A 86 -1.36 3.58 -11.40
N GLY A 87 -1.81 2.90 -12.46
CA GLY A 87 -1.08 2.71 -13.71
C GLY A 87 -0.37 1.37 -13.87
N GLU A 88 0.26 1.20 -15.04
CA GLU A 88 0.83 -0.09 -15.46
C GLU A 88 1.92 -0.64 -14.52
N PHE A 89 2.66 0.24 -13.83
CA PHE A 89 3.69 -0.17 -12.87
C PHE A 89 3.14 -1.11 -11.78
N PHE A 90 1.92 -0.83 -11.29
CA PHE A 90 1.25 -1.69 -10.31
C PHE A 90 0.43 -2.78 -10.99
N ALA A 91 -0.29 -2.45 -12.06
CA ALA A 91 -1.19 -3.39 -12.73
C ALA A 91 -0.47 -4.61 -13.34
N ARG A 92 0.81 -4.48 -13.71
CA ARG A 92 1.65 -5.57 -14.24
C ARG A 92 2.74 -6.03 -13.27
N ASN A 93 2.59 -5.73 -11.99
CA ASN A 93 3.53 -6.17 -10.98
C ASN A 93 3.23 -7.64 -10.60
N GLU A 94 4.15 -8.56 -10.89
CA GLU A 94 3.95 -10.01 -10.68
C GLU A 94 3.53 -10.37 -9.24
N TYR A 95 4.05 -9.63 -8.24
CA TYR A 95 3.67 -9.84 -6.84
C TYR A 95 2.22 -9.43 -6.59
N ILE A 96 1.78 -8.29 -7.13
CA ILE A 96 0.38 -7.84 -7.03
C ILE A 96 -0.54 -8.79 -7.78
N GLU A 97 -0.18 -9.21 -8.99
CA GLU A 97 -0.98 -10.17 -9.78
C GLU A 97 -1.19 -11.48 -9.00
N THR A 98 -0.13 -12.01 -8.39
CA THR A 98 -0.20 -13.20 -7.53
C THR A 98 -1.17 -12.99 -6.36
N LYS A 99 -1.11 -11.83 -5.70
CA LYS A 99 -2.01 -11.48 -4.60
C LYS A 99 -3.46 -11.35 -5.05
N LEU A 100 -3.71 -10.78 -6.23
CA LEU A 100 -5.05 -10.66 -6.82
C LEU A 100 -5.65 -12.03 -7.15
N VAL A 101 -4.86 -12.94 -7.74
CA VAL A 101 -5.31 -14.32 -7.99
C VAL A 101 -5.74 -15.01 -6.69
N ILE A 102 -4.92 -14.91 -5.64
CA ILE A 102 -5.25 -15.48 -4.32
C ILE A 102 -6.52 -14.82 -3.75
N PHE A 103 -6.63 -13.50 -3.86
CA PHE A 103 -7.78 -12.75 -3.39
C PHE A 103 -9.07 -13.23 -4.05
N TYR A 104 -9.15 -13.22 -5.38
CA TYR A 104 -10.37 -13.65 -6.07
C TYR A 104 -10.67 -15.13 -5.85
N ALA A 105 -9.66 -16.01 -5.84
CA ALA A 105 -9.86 -17.42 -5.57
C ALA A 105 -10.44 -17.70 -4.17
N LYS A 106 -10.18 -16.82 -3.19
CA LYS A 106 -10.67 -17.00 -1.82
C LYS A 106 -11.92 -16.17 -1.51
N CYS A 107 -12.12 -15.01 -2.13
CA CYS A 107 -13.24 -14.15 -1.77
C CYS A 107 -14.45 -14.26 -2.72
N ASP A 108 -14.27 -14.81 -3.94
CA ASP A 108 -15.34 -14.96 -4.94
C ASP A 108 -16.07 -16.31 -4.85
N LEU A 109 -15.61 -17.20 -3.95
CA LEU A 109 -16.33 -18.43 -3.62
C LEU A 109 -17.41 -18.09 -2.59
N SER A 110 -18.63 -17.83 -3.07
CA SER A 110 -19.84 -17.82 -2.24
C SER A 110 -20.05 -19.22 -1.64
N GLU A 111 -19.98 -19.36 -0.32
CA GLU A 111 -20.62 -20.47 0.41
C GLU A 111 -22.08 -20.13 0.73
#